data_AF-A0A7T4K5W3-F1
#
_entry.id   AF-A0A7T4K5W3-F1
#
_cell.length_a   1.000
_cell.length_b   1.000
_cell.length_c   1.000
_cell.angle_alpha   90.00
_cell.angle_beta   90.00
_cell.angle_gamma   90.00
#
_symmetry.space_group_name_H-M   'P 1'
#
loop_
_entity.id
_entity.type
_entity.pdbx_description
1 polymer ?
#
loop_
_entity_poly.entity_id
_entity_poly.type
_entity_poly.pdbx_seq_one_letter_code
_entity_poly.pdbx_strand_id
1 'polypeptide(L)'
;MKDIAFDNFVSSNTVARILAKFDNSFNVDFNLLPKHLCFDEFKSTRDAKGAMSFIFCDADNHKIIDIVENRQLLFLKRYFYSFNKSVRDKVESICIDIYSPYISLIKDLFVN
;
A
#
# COMPACT_ATOMS: atom_id res chain seq x y z
N MET A 1 -5.88 1.84 -21.11
CA MET A 1 -4.80 2.14 -22.09
C MET A 1 -5.32 2.44 -23.47
N LYS A 2 -6.24 1.63 -24.04
CA LYS A 2 -6.80 1.88 -25.38
C LYS A 2 -7.64 3.16 -25.46
N ASP A 3 -8.43 3.45 -24.44
CA ASP A 3 -9.29 4.64 -24.42
C ASP A 3 -8.45 5.93 -24.37
N ILE A 4 -7.51 6.01 -23.42
CA ILE A 4 -6.53 7.11 -23.35
C ILE A 4 -5.78 7.29 -24.69
N ALA A 5 -5.38 6.17 -25.31
CA ALA A 5 -4.68 6.20 -26.59
C ALA A 5 -5.56 6.75 -27.71
N PHE A 6 -6.83 6.35 -27.76
CA PHE A 6 -7.84 6.86 -28.70
C PHE A 6 -8.08 8.36 -28.50
N ASP A 7 -8.35 8.78 -27.26
CA ASP A 7 -8.65 10.18 -26.91
C ASP A 7 -7.48 11.13 -27.20
N ASN A 8 -6.24 10.62 -27.20
CA ASN A 8 -5.02 11.40 -27.43
C ASN A 8 -4.39 11.15 -28.80
N PHE A 9 -5.04 10.40 -29.71
CA PHE A 9 -4.52 10.06 -31.04
C PHE A 9 -3.11 9.44 -31.05
N VAL A 10 -2.81 8.61 -30.05
CA VAL A 10 -1.53 7.91 -29.92
C VAL A 10 -1.72 6.39 -29.91
N SER A 11 -0.65 5.63 -30.10
CA SER A 11 -0.71 4.18 -29.94
C SER A 11 -0.76 3.77 -28.47
N SER A 12 -1.41 2.64 -28.14
CA SER A 12 -1.42 2.10 -26.77
C SER A 12 -0.02 1.83 -26.23
N ASN A 13 0.95 1.48 -27.10
CA ASN A 13 2.36 1.32 -26.71
C ASN A 13 3.00 2.64 -26.27
N THR A 14 2.58 3.78 -26.86
CA THR A 14 3.07 5.09 -26.44
C THR A 14 2.58 5.42 -25.03
N VAL A 15 1.29 5.15 -24.73
CA VAL A 15 0.73 5.29 -23.39
C VAL A 15 1.47 4.39 -22.39
N ALA A 16 1.67 3.12 -22.71
CA ALA A 16 2.38 2.17 -21.85
C ALA A 16 3.82 2.64 -21.54
N ARG A 17 4.55 3.13 -22.54
CA ARG A 17 5.91 3.66 -22.35
C ARG A 17 5.93 4.91 -21.48
N ILE A 18 4.92 5.78 -21.58
CA ILE A 18 4.81 6.96 -20.71
C ILE A 18 4.55 6.50 -19.28
N LEU A 19 3.60 5.58 -19.06
CA LEU A 19 3.33 5.01 -17.74
C LEU A 19 4.58 4.38 -17.12
N ALA A 20 5.34 3.61 -17.90
CA ALA A 20 6.59 3.00 -17.44
C ALA A 20 7.66 4.00 -17.00
N LYS A 21 7.60 5.28 -17.42
CA LYS A 21 8.51 6.32 -16.90
C LYS A 21 8.24 6.66 -15.44
N PHE A 22 7.04 6.36 -14.94
CA PHE A 22 6.62 6.63 -13.58
C PHE A 22 6.73 5.40 -12.66
N ASP A 23 7.23 4.26 -13.14
CA ASP A 23 7.32 3.01 -12.35
C ASP A 23 8.03 3.24 -11.02
N ASN A 24 9.15 3.97 -11.04
CA ASN A 24 9.93 4.28 -9.85
C ASN A 24 9.31 5.38 -8.96
N SER A 25 8.30 6.11 -9.44
CA SER A 25 7.65 7.18 -8.68
C SER A 25 6.76 6.65 -7.56
N PHE A 26 6.48 5.34 -7.55
CA PHE A 26 5.63 4.68 -6.56
C PHE A 26 6.42 3.80 -5.58
N ASN A 27 7.75 3.89 -5.60
CA ASN A 27 8.57 3.16 -4.63
C ASN A 27 8.35 3.70 -3.22
N VAL A 28 8.10 2.80 -2.28
CA VAL A 28 7.92 3.13 -0.86
C VAL A 28 9.26 3.52 -0.25
N ASP A 29 9.30 4.66 0.45
CA ASP A 29 10.43 5.01 1.31
C ASP A 29 10.29 4.34 2.68
N PHE A 30 11.00 3.23 2.88
CA PHE A 30 10.99 2.47 4.14
C PHE A 30 11.62 3.20 5.33
N ASN A 31 12.17 4.41 5.13
CA ASN A 31 12.69 5.26 6.20
C ASN A 31 11.63 6.24 6.76
N LEU A 32 10.48 6.34 6.12
CA LEU A 32 9.41 7.27 6.50
C LEU A 32 8.08 6.53 6.65
N LEU A 33 7.41 6.78 7.77
CA LEU A 33 6.05 6.32 7.99
C LEU A 33 5.27 7.43 8.73
N PRO A 34 4.06 7.81 8.27
CA PRO A 34 3.23 8.80 8.95
C PRO A 34 2.86 8.41 10.37
N LYS A 35 2.55 9.42 11.19
CA LYS A 35 2.12 9.22 12.59
C LYS A 35 0.74 8.58 12.69
N HIS A 36 -0.15 8.91 11.76
CA HIS A 36 -1.52 8.43 11.73
C HIS A 36 -1.73 7.64 10.44
N LEU A 37 -2.07 6.36 10.57
CA LEU A 37 -2.26 5.46 9.44
C LEU A 37 -3.73 5.03 9.34
N CYS A 38 -4.18 4.74 8.13
CA CYS A 38 -5.42 4.01 7.88
C CYS A 38 -5.10 2.70 7.17
N PHE A 39 -5.63 1.58 7.67
CA PHE A 39 -5.53 0.26 7.05
C PHE A 39 -6.88 -0.15 6.49
N ASP A 40 -6.87 -0.64 5.27
CA ASP A 40 -8.06 -1.14 4.59
C ASP A 40 -7.70 -2.28 3.63
N GLU A 41 -8.71 -2.89 3.02
CA GLU A 41 -8.57 -3.96 2.05
C GLU A 41 -9.51 -3.82 0.86
N PHE A 42 -9.05 -4.24 -0.32
CA PHE A 42 -9.89 -4.29 -1.50
C PHE A 42 -9.63 -5.55 -2.32
N LYS A 43 -10.64 -5.95 -3.09
CA LYS A 43 -10.49 -7.06 -4.03
C LYS A 43 -9.81 -6.55 -5.29
N SER A 44 -8.58 -7.00 -5.50
CA SER A 44 -7.82 -6.70 -6.72
C SER A 44 -8.28 -7.58 -7.89
N THR A 45 -7.46 -7.67 -8.95
CA THR A 45 -7.76 -8.47 -10.15
C THR A 45 -7.90 -9.96 -9.83
N ARG A 46 -8.51 -10.71 -10.77
CA ARG A 46 -8.83 -12.14 -10.62
C ARG A 46 -7.61 -13.03 -10.33
N ASP A 47 -6.41 -12.55 -10.61
CA ASP A 47 -5.16 -13.30 -10.53
C ASP A 47 -4.41 -13.11 -9.19
N ALA A 48 -4.91 -12.26 -8.29
CA ALA A 48 -4.31 -12.05 -6.98
C ALA A 48 -4.45 -13.31 -6.10
N LYS A 49 -3.32 -14.00 -5.86
CA LYS A 49 -3.26 -15.26 -5.08
C LYS A 49 -3.84 -15.17 -3.66
N GLY A 50 -3.96 -13.97 -3.10
CA GLY A 50 -4.45 -13.70 -1.74
C GLY A 50 -5.94 -13.36 -1.60
N ALA A 51 -6.72 -13.38 -2.70
CA ALA A 51 -8.14 -12.98 -2.80
C ALA A 51 -8.45 -11.49 -2.48
N MET A 52 -7.67 -10.82 -1.63
CA MET A 52 -7.77 -9.39 -1.30
C MET A 52 -6.38 -8.80 -1.06
N SER A 53 -6.20 -7.55 -1.50
CA SER A 53 -4.99 -6.76 -1.30
C SER A 53 -5.18 -5.80 -0.13
N PHE A 54 -4.11 -5.60 0.62
CA PHE A 54 -4.02 -4.63 1.70
C PHE A 54 -3.63 -3.27 1.13
N ILE A 55 -4.25 -2.21 1.62
CA ILE A 55 -3.91 -0.83 1.29
C ILE A 55 -3.77 -0.04 2.58
N PHE A 56 -2.80 0.86 2.61
CA PHE A 56 -2.69 1.80 3.70
C PHE A 56 -2.27 3.19 3.23
N CYS A 57 -2.75 4.18 3.96
CA CYS A 57 -2.52 5.58 3.66
C CYS A 57 -2.22 6.37 4.92
N ASP A 58 -1.69 7.58 4.70
CA ASP A 58 -1.62 8.62 5.71
C ASP A 58 -3.04 9.08 6.06
N ALA A 59 -3.40 9.02 7.34
CA ALA A 59 -4.73 9.38 7.80
C ALA A 59 -5.02 10.89 7.72
N ASP A 60 -3.97 11.74 7.74
CA ASP A 60 -4.13 13.19 7.78
C ASP A 60 -4.37 13.79 6.39
N ASN A 61 -3.67 13.28 5.38
CA ASN A 61 -3.74 13.81 4.01
C ASN A 61 -4.33 12.82 2.99
N HIS A 62 -4.69 11.62 3.43
CA HIS A 62 -5.29 10.55 2.62
C HIS A 62 -4.42 10.08 1.44
N LYS A 63 -3.11 10.35 1.47
CA LYS A 63 -2.18 9.85 0.44
C LYS A 63 -1.89 8.39 0.69
N ILE A 64 -2.15 7.59 -0.34
CA ILE A 64 -1.80 6.17 -0.37
C ILE A 64 -0.28 6.05 -0.24
N ILE A 65 0.15 5.21 0.69
CA ILE A 65 1.57 4.90 0.89
C ILE A 65 1.94 3.70 0.03
N ASP A 66 1.17 2.60 0.15
CA ASP A 66 1.39 1.41 -0.67
C ASP A 66 0.16 0.49 -0.73
N ILE A 67 0.20 -0.43 -1.67
CA ILE A 67 -0.74 -1.54 -1.85
C ILE A 67 0.05 -2.86 -1.81
N VAL A 68 -0.23 -3.67 -0.81
CA VAL A 68 0.38 -5.00 -0.64
C VAL A 68 -0.58 -6.06 -1.15
N GLU A 69 -0.17 -6.86 -2.13
CA GLU A 69 -1.05 -7.82 -2.81
C GLU A 69 -1.69 -8.87 -1.87
N ASN A 70 -1.07 -9.14 -0.72
CA ASN A 70 -1.51 -10.14 0.24
C ASN A 70 -1.75 -9.54 1.63
N ARG A 71 -3.01 -9.58 2.07
CA ARG A 71 -3.44 -9.12 3.40
C ARG A 71 -3.17 -10.09 4.56
N GLN A 72 -2.69 -11.31 4.30
CA GLN A 72 -2.46 -12.29 5.36
C GLN A 72 -1.39 -11.80 6.35
N LEU A 73 -1.66 -12.01 7.64
CA LEU A 73 -0.83 -11.51 8.75
C LEU A 73 0.68 -11.77 8.59
N LEU A 74 1.07 -12.97 8.15
CA LEU A 74 2.48 -13.33 7.98
C LEU A 74 3.17 -12.47 6.91
N PHE A 75 2.46 -12.17 5.81
CA PHE A 75 2.97 -11.34 4.73
C PHE A 75 3.06 -9.88 5.16
N LEU A 76 2.03 -9.37 5.82
CA LEU A 76 2.04 -8.01 6.36
C LEU A 76 3.14 -7.82 7.41
N LYS A 77 3.35 -8.81 8.29
CA LYS A 77 4.46 -8.77 9.25
C LYS A 77 5.81 -8.63 8.53
N ARG A 78 6.05 -9.48 7.55
CA ARG A 78 7.27 -9.43 6.73
C ARG A 78 7.44 -8.09 6.02
N TYR A 79 6.37 -7.57 5.43
CA TYR A 79 6.37 -6.27 4.77
C TYR A 79 6.75 -5.15 5.75
N PHE A 80 6.06 -5.04 6.89
CA PHE A 80 6.31 -3.98 7.86
C PHE A 80 7.66 -4.11 8.60
N TYR A 81 8.27 -5.30 8.64
CA TYR A 81 9.65 -5.46 9.11
C TYR A 81 10.69 -4.75 8.23
N SER A 82 10.35 -4.41 6.99
CA SER A 82 11.21 -3.59 6.13
C SER A 82 11.35 -2.16 6.66
N PHE A 83 10.38 -1.67 7.44
CA PHE A 83 10.51 -0.43 8.19
C PHE A 83 11.30 -0.69 9.48
N ASN A 84 12.35 0.11 9.67
CA ASN A 84 13.13 0.10 10.90
C ASN A 84 12.23 0.32 12.12
N LYS A 85 12.59 -0.30 13.26
CA LYS A 85 11.80 -0.21 14.50
C LYS A 85 11.57 1.26 14.89
N SER A 86 12.60 2.11 14.83
CA SER A 86 12.50 3.53 15.15
C SER A 86 11.57 4.34 14.23
N VAL A 87 11.24 3.83 13.04
CA VAL A 87 10.26 4.43 12.13
C VAL A 87 8.86 3.95 12.50
N ARG A 88 8.69 2.66 12.81
CA ARG A 88 7.42 2.11 13.29
C ARG A 88 7.00 2.68 14.65
N ASP A 89 7.95 2.90 15.54
CA ASP A 89 7.80 3.60 16.83
C ASP A 89 7.57 5.12 16.65
N LYS A 90 7.22 5.62 15.46
CA LYS A 90 6.70 6.98 15.29
C LYS A 90 5.21 7.01 14.97
N VAL A 91 4.63 5.85 14.70
CA VAL A 91 3.19 5.72 14.50
C VAL A 91 2.51 5.85 15.87
N GLU A 92 1.53 6.73 15.93
CA GLU A 92 0.78 7.08 17.14
C GLU A 92 -0.65 6.52 17.08
N SER A 93 -1.26 6.45 15.90
CA SER A 93 -2.59 5.87 15.73
C SER A 93 -2.75 5.15 14.40
N ILE A 94 -3.58 4.10 14.40
CA ILE A 94 -3.92 3.33 13.22
C ILE A 94 -5.44 3.11 13.22
N CYS A 95 -6.12 3.69 12.23
CA CYS A 95 -7.53 3.42 11.95
C CYS A 95 -7.62 2.13 11.12
N ILE A 96 -8.48 1.20 11.51
CA ILE A 96 -8.65 -0.09 10.84
C ILE A 96 -10.14 -0.41 10.67
N ASP A 97 -10.48 -1.14 9.61
CA ASP A 97 -11.74 -1.89 9.57
C ASP A 97 -11.68 -3.11 10.51
N ILE A 98 -12.84 -3.69 10.84
CA ILE A 98 -13.00 -4.78 11.82
C ILE A 98 -12.40 -6.09 11.27
N TYR A 99 -11.07 -6.18 11.26
CA TYR A 99 -10.31 -7.36 10.89
C TYR A 99 -9.31 -7.73 11.98
N SER A 100 -9.63 -8.80 12.72
CA SER A 100 -8.87 -9.26 13.90
C SER A 100 -7.35 -9.39 13.67
N PRO A 101 -6.86 -9.91 12.52
CA PRO A 101 -5.43 -10.00 12.28
C PRO A 101 -4.69 -8.65 12.30
N TYR A 102 -5.33 -7.53 11.94
CA TYR A 102 -4.67 -6.22 12.05
C TYR A 102 -4.43 -5.83 13.51
N ILE A 103 -5.32 -6.17 14.43
CA ILE A 103 -5.12 -5.91 15.86
C ILE A 103 -3.86 -6.61 16.36
N SER A 104 -3.66 -7.88 15.97
CA SER A 104 -2.45 -8.64 16.31
C SER A 104 -1.20 -8.05 15.65
N LEU A 105 -1.29 -7.64 14.37
CA LEU A 105 -0.19 -6.98 13.66
C LEU A 105 0.25 -5.70 14.38
N ILE A 106 -0.72 -4.87 14.76
CA ILE A 106 -0.51 -3.56 15.38
C ILE A 106 0.18 -3.72 16.73
N LYS A 107 -0.37 -4.58 17.59
CA LYS A 107 0.20 -4.87 18.92
C LYS A 107 1.63 -5.41 18.86
N ASP A 108 1.95 -6.18 17.83
CA ASP A 108 3.28 -6.79 17.68
C ASP A 108 4.33 -5.82 17.10
N LEU A 109 3.93 -4.92 16.19
CA LEU A 109 4.88 -4.14 15.38
C LEU A 109 4.89 -2.63 15.64
N PHE A 110 3.83 -2.06 16.19
CA PHE A 110 3.69 -0.62 16.41
C PHE A 110 3.53 -0.40 17.91
N VAL A 111 4.65 -0.57 18.62
CA VAL A 111 4.71 -0.57 20.08
C VAL A 111 5.23 0.79 20.53
N ASN A 112 4.30 1.74 20.60
CA ASN A 112 4.48 3.08 21.13
C ASN A 112 3.53 3.31 22.29
#